data_AF-A0A1J1GPW3-F1
#
_entry.id   AF-A0A1J1GPW3-F1
#
_cell.length_a   1.000
_cell.length_b   1.000
_cell.length_c   1.000
_cell.angle_alpha   90.00
_cell.angle_beta   90.00
_cell.angle_gamma   90.00
#
_symmetry.space_group_name_H-M   'P 1'
#
loop_
_entity.id
_entity.type
_entity.pdbx_description
1 polymer ?
#
loop_
_entity_poly.entity_id
_entity_poly.type
_entity_poly.pdbx_seq_one_letter_code
_entity_poly.pdbx_strand_id
1 'polypeptide(L)'
;MALLYNEGCENLEEEVIKCFMRICPLNSIKFTPLLCNNDILPVKAEDFSNNKLNDLSNNIFKYQRYEPYNHSRIIFLSNNDEDGVVFLFEENIYFHKYPSKTYLCRLRKISQKATICEHIDANYLGKTLSFNSYDIINRGDSDIINIRRSKNSKHTVTELKYKDLSFGRSTCHIVKTQYIKQNRCMYYLCEVVNGNLSCSNANYGGRLIFINDYLDNSIENRKFLYLPGSCITKDLNFICDPQLCQYKNTNELISCEKLEISSIKNIIPSQGKLEHVPTYMPISHENRPSTSILLATSFMPFLVMLVFIWCFVYKFLRRRKSKLFINISV
;
A
#
# COMPACT_ATOMS: atom_id res chain seq x y z
N MET A 1 2.75 -0.41 1.94
CA MET A 1 2.23 0.90 2.35
C MET A 1 1.41 1.47 1.21
N ALA A 2 0.30 2.11 1.54
CA ALA A 2 -0.55 2.83 0.61
C ALA A 2 -0.98 4.15 1.24
N LEU A 3 -1.16 5.19 0.44
CA LEU A 3 -1.85 6.40 0.86
C LEU A 3 -3.34 6.15 0.68
N LEU A 4 -4.14 6.40 1.71
CA LEU A 4 -5.58 6.52 1.58
C LEU A 4 -5.95 8.00 1.64
N TYR A 5 -6.67 8.48 0.63
CA TYR A 5 -7.26 9.80 0.58
C TYR A 5 -8.76 9.70 0.83
N ASN A 6 -9.26 10.53 1.73
CA ASN A 6 -10.63 10.55 2.21
C ASN A 6 -11.30 11.86 1.79
N GLU A 7 -12.33 11.75 0.94
CA GLU A 7 -13.13 12.89 0.49
C GLU A 7 -14.29 13.22 1.41
N GLY A 8 -14.61 12.29 2.32
CA GLY A 8 -15.69 12.41 3.28
C GLY A 8 -16.49 11.12 3.40
N CYS A 9 -17.32 11.07 4.43
CA CYS A 9 -18.26 9.99 4.67
C CYS A 9 -19.69 10.54 4.78
N GLU A 10 -20.66 9.76 4.30
CA GLU A 10 -22.08 9.96 4.51
C GLU A 10 -22.51 9.26 5.80
N ASN A 11 -23.19 10.02 6.65
CA ASN A 11 -23.73 9.54 7.91
C ASN A 11 -25.26 9.53 7.85
N LEU A 12 -25.88 8.54 8.48
CA LEU A 12 -27.32 8.49 8.73
C LEU A 12 -27.51 8.05 10.17
N GLU A 13 -28.29 8.82 10.92
CA GLU A 13 -28.54 8.54 12.34
C GLU A 13 -27.24 8.35 13.15
N GLU A 14 -26.21 9.14 12.85
CA GLU A 14 -24.87 9.12 13.48
C GLU A 14 -23.99 7.89 13.14
N GLU A 15 -24.49 6.95 12.33
CA GLU A 15 -23.70 5.85 11.80
C GLU A 15 -23.12 6.17 10.41
N VAL A 16 -21.85 5.84 10.21
CA VAL A 16 -21.16 5.99 8.92
C VAL A 16 -21.67 4.88 7.99
N ILE A 17 -22.40 5.23 6.92
CA ILE A 17 -22.89 4.25 5.95
C ILE A 17 -21.89 4.04 4.82
N LYS A 18 -21.36 5.15 4.30
CA LYS A 18 -20.52 5.16 3.10
C LYS A 18 -19.39 6.15 3.27
N CYS A 19 -18.21 5.77 2.82
CA CYS A 19 -17.09 6.69 2.71
C CYS A 19 -16.57 6.75 1.28
N PHE A 20 -16.22 7.96 0.85
CA PHE A 20 -15.60 8.23 -0.45
C PHE A 20 -14.09 8.23 -0.25
N MET A 21 -13.50 7.04 -0.28
CA MET A 21 -12.08 6.84 0.00
C MET A 21 -11.37 6.21 -1.19
N ARG A 22 -10.15 6.68 -1.47
CA ARG A 22 -9.27 6.16 -2.51
C ARG A 22 -7.97 5.67 -1.91
N ILE A 23 -7.62 4.42 -2.19
CA ILE A 23 -6.35 3.84 -1.77
C ILE A 23 -5.35 3.78 -2.92
N CYS A 24 -4.14 4.25 -2.66
CA CYS A 24 -3.09 4.48 -3.64
C CYS A 24 -1.82 3.75 -3.17
N PRO A 25 -1.48 2.59 -3.73
CA PRO A 25 -0.24 1.90 -3.39
C PRO A 25 0.98 2.78 -3.66
N LEU A 26 1.86 2.94 -2.65
CA LEU A 26 3.05 3.79 -2.76
C LEU A 26 4.25 3.06 -3.39
N ASN A 27 4.01 2.06 -4.22
CA ASN A 27 5.01 1.16 -4.80
C ASN A 27 5.64 1.69 -6.11
N SER A 28 5.68 3.00 -6.32
CA SER A 28 6.21 3.60 -7.56
C SER A 28 7.72 3.78 -7.57
N ILE A 29 8.25 3.75 -8.80
CA ILE A 29 9.63 4.11 -9.14
C ILE A 29 9.93 5.52 -8.62
N LYS A 30 11.15 5.74 -8.11
CA LYS A 30 11.59 7.08 -7.69
C LYS A 30 11.47 8.07 -8.86
N PHE A 31 11.10 9.31 -8.56
CA PHE A 31 11.02 10.43 -9.51
C PHE A 31 9.87 10.41 -10.54
N THR A 32 8.97 9.41 -10.49
CA THR A 32 7.75 9.41 -11.29
C THR A 32 6.54 9.80 -10.45
N PRO A 33 5.67 10.70 -10.94
CA PRO A 33 4.42 10.97 -10.27
C PRO A 33 3.56 9.72 -10.19
N LEU A 34 2.87 9.54 -9.08
CA LEU A 34 1.93 8.44 -8.89
C LEU A 34 0.53 8.91 -9.32
N LEU A 35 -0.10 8.15 -10.20
CA LEU A 35 -1.50 8.35 -10.55
C LEU A 35 -2.34 7.42 -9.68
N CYS A 36 -3.19 7.98 -8.82
CA CYS A 36 -4.16 7.19 -8.07
C CYS A 36 -5.48 7.14 -8.83
N ASN A 37 -5.54 6.24 -9.80
CA ASN A 37 -6.58 6.20 -10.83
C ASN A 37 -7.70 5.18 -10.53
N ASN A 38 -7.89 4.80 -9.27
CA ASN A 38 -9.00 3.94 -8.90
C ASN A 38 -10.24 4.83 -8.69
N ASP A 39 -11.35 4.48 -9.32
CA ASP A 39 -12.64 5.15 -9.15
C ASP A 39 -12.95 5.35 -7.67
N ILE A 40 -13.53 6.50 -7.31
CA ILE A 40 -14.10 6.70 -5.97
C ILE A 40 -15.30 5.77 -5.85
N LEU A 41 -15.06 4.54 -5.44
CA LEU A 41 -16.16 3.63 -5.14
C LEU A 41 -16.65 3.99 -3.74
N PRO A 42 -17.96 4.23 -3.55
CA PRO A 42 -18.52 4.37 -2.22
C PRO A 42 -18.21 3.07 -1.47
N VAL A 43 -17.37 3.20 -0.45
CA VAL A 43 -16.91 2.06 0.31
C VAL A 43 -17.90 1.87 1.44
N LYS A 44 -18.67 0.77 1.40
CA LYS A 44 -19.62 0.46 2.46
C LYS A 44 -18.85 0.24 3.75
N ALA A 45 -19.29 0.94 4.80
CA ALA A 45 -18.80 0.74 6.14
C ALA A 45 -19.57 -0.42 6.78
N GLU A 46 -18.84 -1.40 7.30
CA GLU A 46 -19.41 -2.48 8.09
C GLU A 46 -18.83 -2.39 9.50
N ASP A 47 -19.71 -2.26 10.50
CA ASP A 47 -19.32 -2.36 11.89
C ASP A 47 -19.18 -3.85 12.23
N PHE A 48 -17.93 -4.30 12.33
CA PHE A 48 -17.60 -5.64 12.81
C PHE A 48 -16.76 -5.49 14.09
N SER A 49 -17.25 -4.69 15.03
CA SER A 49 -16.72 -4.59 16.39
C SER A 49 -17.02 -5.86 17.18
N ASN A 50 -16.35 -6.97 16.85
CA ASN A 50 -16.27 -8.11 17.76
C ASN A 50 -15.26 -7.77 18.88
N ASN A 51 -15.68 -6.87 19.78
CA ASN A 51 -14.87 -6.23 20.82
C ASN A 51 -14.15 -7.23 21.75
N LYS A 52 -14.56 -8.49 21.77
CA LYS A 52 -13.89 -9.54 22.57
C LYS A 52 -12.53 -9.98 22.03
N LEU A 53 -12.26 -9.78 20.75
CA LEU A 53 -11.04 -10.29 20.08
C LEU A 53 -10.00 -9.21 19.78
N ASN A 54 -10.34 -7.95 20.04
CA ASN A 54 -9.51 -6.79 19.75
C ASN A 54 -9.16 -6.08 21.06
N ASP A 55 -7.89 -5.67 21.18
CA ASP A 55 -7.42 -4.78 22.24
C ASP A 55 -6.72 -3.59 21.59
N LEU A 56 -7.54 -2.70 21.03
CA LEU A 56 -7.05 -1.52 20.32
C LEU A 56 -6.41 -0.49 21.23
N SER A 57 -6.68 -0.55 22.54
CA SER A 57 -5.97 0.24 23.55
C SER A 57 -4.47 -0.07 23.58
N ASN A 58 -4.08 -1.27 23.14
CA ASN A 58 -2.70 -1.73 22.99
C ASN A 58 -2.28 -1.92 21.52
N ASN A 59 -3.06 -1.42 20.56
CA ASN A 59 -2.91 -1.65 19.12
C ASN A 59 -2.79 -3.14 18.77
N ILE A 60 -3.71 -3.95 19.28
CA ILE A 60 -3.78 -5.40 19.04
C ILE A 60 -5.16 -5.73 18.46
N PHE A 61 -5.20 -6.54 17.42
CA PHE A 61 -6.46 -7.06 16.87
C PHE A 61 -6.27 -8.44 16.26
N LYS A 62 -7.34 -9.24 16.19
CA LYS A 62 -7.30 -10.55 15.53
C LYS A 62 -7.69 -10.42 14.07
N TYR A 63 -6.76 -10.69 13.15
CA TYR A 63 -7.06 -10.64 11.72
C TYR A 63 -7.80 -11.90 11.29
N GLN A 64 -9.04 -11.74 10.85
CA GLN A 64 -9.94 -12.84 10.52
C GLN A 64 -10.46 -12.71 9.10
N ARG A 65 -11.02 -13.80 8.59
CA ARG A 65 -11.71 -13.78 7.30
C ARG A 65 -13.13 -13.26 7.55
N TYR A 66 -13.44 -12.14 6.91
CA TYR A 66 -14.79 -11.60 6.87
C TYR A 66 -15.59 -12.24 5.73
N GLU A 67 -16.91 -12.09 5.75
CA GLU A 67 -17.77 -12.68 4.73
C GLU A 67 -17.37 -12.22 3.33
N PRO A 68 -17.40 -13.11 2.32
CA PRO A 68 -17.00 -12.76 0.97
C PRO A 68 -17.90 -11.65 0.41
N TYR A 69 -17.27 -10.64 -0.19
CA TYR A 69 -17.97 -9.52 -0.81
C TYR A 69 -17.35 -9.19 -2.16
N ASN A 70 -18.19 -8.88 -3.14
CA ASN A 70 -17.76 -8.60 -4.52
C ASN A 70 -17.30 -7.15 -4.75
N HIS A 71 -17.04 -6.34 -3.71
CA HIS A 71 -16.56 -4.97 -3.88
C HIS A 71 -15.55 -4.61 -2.79
N SER A 72 -14.87 -3.46 -2.96
CA SER A 72 -14.01 -2.91 -1.91
C SER A 72 -14.86 -2.41 -0.74
N ARG A 73 -14.43 -2.66 0.51
CA ARG A 73 -15.17 -2.27 1.72
C ARG A 73 -14.25 -1.78 2.85
N ILE A 74 -14.85 -1.12 3.83
CA ILE A 74 -14.19 -0.70 5.08
C ILE A 74 -14.82 -1.48 6.22
N ILE A 75 -13.96 -2.01 7.08
CA ILE A 75 -14.36 -2.73 8.28
C ILE A 75 -13.82 -1.97 9.48
N PHE A 76 -14.70 -1.32 10.24
CA PHE A 76 -14.28 -0.59 11.43
C PHE A 76 -13.86 -1.57 12.52
N LEU A 77 -12.66 -1.36 13.06
CA LEU A 77 -12.17 -2.03 14.27
C LEU A 77 -12.43 -1.16 15.50
N SER A 78 -12.31 0.16 15.35
CA SER A 78 -12.75 1.18 16.30
C SER A 78 -13.30 2.37 15.52
N ASN A 79 -14.43 2.90 15.98
CA ASN A 79 -15.08 4.08 15.43
C ASN A 79 -15.36 5.11 16.54
N ASN A 80 -14.30 5.57 17.20
CA ASN A 80 -14.38 6.66 18.18
C ASN A 80 -13.37 7.75 17.82
N ASP A 81 -13.87 8.97 17.55
CA ASP A 81 -13.04 10.13 17.23
C ASP A 81 -12.15 10.58 18.43
N GLU A 82 -12.42 10.14 19.67
CA GLU A 82 -11.54 10.42 20.82
C GLU A 82 -10.23 9.64 20.78
N ASP A 83 -10.27 8.35 20.42
CA ASP A 83 -9.10 7.46 20.39
C ASP A 83 -8.56 7.25 18.96
N GLY A 84 -9.25 7.80 17.98
CA GLY A 84 -9.01 7.63 16.54
C GLY A 84 -9.76 6.43 15.95
N VAL A 85 -10.11 6.58 14.69
CA VAL A 85 -10.81 5.59 13.87
C VAL A 85 -9.79 4.62 13.29
N VAL A 86 -9.92 3.33 13.60
CA VAL A 86 -9.03 2.27 13.08
C VAL A 86 -9.87 1.30 12.27
N PHE A 87 -9.44 0.99 11.06
CA PHE A 87 -10.23 0.16 10.14
C PHE A 87 -9.37 -0.64 9.17
N LEU A 88 -9.95 -1.70 8.64
CA LEU A 88 -9.43 -2.45 7.51
C LEU A 88 -10.03 -1.90 6.22
N PHE A 89 -9.19 -1.64 5.23
CA PHE A 89 -9.60 -1.39 3.86
C PHE A 89 -9.33 -2.65 3.03
N GLU A 90 -10.39 -3.30 2.58
CA GLU A 90 -10.32 -4.48 1.70
C GLU A 90 -10.47 -4.03 0.25
N GLU A 91 -9.41 -4.13 -0.55
CA GLU A 91 -9.36 -3.72 -1.95
C GLU A 91 -9.78 -4.89 -2.87
N ASN A 92 -10.90 -4.75 -3.57
CA ASN A 92 -11.44 -5.76 -4.48
C ASN A 92 -11.89 -5.17 -5.82
N ILE A 93 -10.92 -4.67 -6.60
CA ILE A 93 -11.15 -4.00 -7.89
C ILE A 93 -11.74 -4.97 -8.95
N TYR A 94 -11.46 -6.26 -8.82
CA TYR A 94 -11.83 -7.28 -9.83
C TYR A 94 -13.07 -8.09 -9.43
N PHE A 95 -13.84 -7.64 -8.44
CA PHE A 95 -15.09 -8.28 -7.99
C PHE A 95 -14.92 -9.77 -7.66
N HIS A 96 -13.75 -10.17 -7.15
CA HIS A 96 -13.47 -11.54 -6.77
C HIS A 96 -14.21 -11.93 -5.48
N LYS A 97 -14.28 -13.23 -5.18
CA LYS A 97 -14.88 -13.72 -3.94
C LYS A 97 -14.15 -13.23 -2.68
N TYR A 98 -12.85 -12.94 -2.80
CA TYR A 98 -12.01 -12.47 -1.72
C TYR A 98 -11.26 -11.20 -2.17
N PRO A 99 -10.95 -10.29 -1.24
CA PRO A 99 -10.20 -9.09 -1.58
C PRO A 99 -8.81 -9.44 -2.09
N SER A 100 -8.35 -8.64 -3.05
CA SER A 100 -7.00 -8.78 -3.62
C SER A 100 -5.92 -8.36 -2.62
N LYS A 101 -6.21 -7.33 -1.81
CA LYS A 101 -5.33 -6.80 -0.76
C LYS A 101 -6.14 -6.28 0.40
N THR A 102 -5.56 -6.35 1.59
CA THR A 102 -6.12 -5.74 2.80
C THR A 102 -5.09 -4.79 3.39
N TYR A 103 -5.53 -3.60 3.78
CA TYR A 103 -4.71 -2.60 4.45
C TYR A 103 -5.30 -2.25 5.80
N LEU A 104 -4.45 -2.05 6.81
CA LEU A 104 -4.85 -1.46 8.08
C LEU A 104 -4.59 0.04 8.03
N CYS A 105 -5.62 0.81 8.33
CA CYS A 105 -5.61 2.27 8.28
C CYS A 105 -6.03 2.86 9.64
N ARG A 106 -5.58 4.09 9.90
CA ARG A 106 -6.01 4.90 11.04
C ARG A 106 -6.32 6.31 10.56
N LEU A 107 -7.38 6.90 11.09
CA LEU A 107 -7.63 8.34 11.02
C LEU A 107 -7.74 8.85 12.46
N ARG A 108 -7.21 10.03 12.75
CA ARG A 108 -7.42 10.68 14.06
C ARG A 108 -8.88 11.07 14.23
N LYS A 109 -9.49 11.59 13.17
CA LYS A 109 -10.92 11.94 13.09
C LYS A 109 -11.46 11.47 11.74
N ILE A 110 -12.73 11.11 11.66
CA ILE A 110 -13.34 10.67 10.39
C ILE A 110 -13.22 11.69 9.24
N SER A 111 -13.10 12.99 9.56
CA SER A 111 -12.93 14.08 8.59
C SER A 111 -11.50 14.27 8.07
N GLN A 112 -10.53 13.54 8.61
CA GLN A 112 -9.13 13.65 8.19
C GLN A 112 -8.98 13.19 6.72
N LYS A 113 -8.35 14.04 5.90
CA LYS A 113 -8.26 13.83 4.43
C LYS A 113 -7.27 12.77 3.99
N ALA A 114 -6.25 12.44 4.78
CA ALA A 114 -5.18 11.55 4.35
C ALA A 114 -4.66 10.66 5.47
N THR A 115 -4.29 9.42 5.13
CA THR A 115 -3.60 8.49 6.03
C THR A 115 -2.68 7.54 5.27
N ILE A 116 -1.59 7.11 5.90
CA ILE A 116 -0.72 6.06 5.37
C ILE A 116 -1.10 4.73 6.01
N CYS A 117 -1.66 3.85 5.20
CA CYS A 117 -2.04 2.50 5.58
C CYS A 117 -0.90 1.51 5.32
N GLU A 118 -0.85 0.45 6.13
CA GLU A 118 0.07 -0.66 5.92
C GLU A 118 -0.68 -1.90 5.42
N HIS A 119 -0.05 -2.61 4.50
CA HIS A 119 -0.60 -3.83 3.90
C HIS A 119 -0.46 -4.99 4.89
N ILE A 120 -1.54 -5.76 5.05
CA ILE A 120 -1.54 -6.98 5.88
C ILE A 120 -1.19 -8.18 4.99
N ASP A 121 -0.19 -8.96 5.39
CA ASP A 121 0.15 -10.20 4.69
C ASP A 121 -0.98 -11.23 4.82
N ALA A 122 -1.38 -11.87 3.72
CA ALA A 122 -2.43 -12.90 3.73
C ALA A 122 -2.08 -14.08 4.67
N ASN A 123 -0.79 -14.36 4.89
CA ASN A 123 -0.30 -15.39 5.83
C ASN A 123 -0.54 -15.05 7.30
N TYR A 124 -1.03 -13.84 7.59
CA TYR A 124 -1.41 -13.41 8.93
C TYR A 124 -2.85 -13.76 9.28
N LEU A 125 -3.61 -14.33 8.33
CA LEU A 125 -4.99 -14.74 8.56
C LEU A 125 -5.10 -15.70 9.77
N GLY A 126 -6.03 -15.39 10.68
CA GLY A 126 -6.27 -16.13 11.92
C GLY A 126 -5.36 -15.75 13.08
N LYS A 127 -4.32 -14.92 12.86
CA LYS A 127 -3.38 -14.51 13.90
C LYS A 127 -3.80 -13.21 14.58
N THR A 128 -3.42 -13.08 15.84
CA THR A 128 -3.44 -11.81 16.55
C THR A 128 -2.27 -10.96 16.08
N LEU A 129 -2.57 -9.74 15.64
CA LEU A 129 -1.62 -8.79 15.09
C LEU A 129 -1.46 -7.61 16.04
N SER A 130 -0.25 -7.07 16.08
CA SER A 130 0.05 -5.82 16.74
C SER A 130 0.68 -4.83 15.78
N PHE A 131 0.45 -3.54 16.01
CA PHE A 131 0.91 -2.49 15.10
C PHE A 131 1.31 -1.22 15.87
N ASN A 132 2.07 -0.36 15.20
CA ASN A 132 2.36 0.98 15.65
C ASN A 132 1.47 1.97 14.89
N SER A 133 1.07 3.03 15.58
CA SER A 133 0.23 4.08 15.02
C SER A 133 0.79 5.46 15.33
N TYR A 134 0.63 6.38 14.40
CA TYR A 134 1.18 7.72 14.49
C TYR A 134 0.12 8.73 14.05
N ASP A 135 -0.01 9.84 14.77
CA ASP A 135 -0.80 11.00 14.37
C ASP A 135 0.12 12.23 14.31
N ILE A 136 0.07 12.97 13.20
CA ILE A 136 0.84 14.19 13.00
C ILE A 136 -0.08 15.38 12.84
N ILE A 137 0.17 16.37 13.69
CA ILE A 137 -0.64 17.57 13.82
C ILE A 137 0.21 18.78 13.45
N ASN A 138 -0.38 19.73 12.72
CA ASN A 138 0.27 21.00 12.42
C ASN A 138 0.12 21.96 13.60
N ARG A 139 1.22 22.49 14.14
CA ARG A 139 1.23 23.40 15.30
C ARG A 139 0.51 24.74 15.07
N GLY A 140 0.21 25.10 13.81
CA GLY A 140 -0.35 26.39 13.44
C GLY A 140 -1.85 26.56 13.62
N ASP A 141 -2.62 25.50 13.84
CA ASP A 141 -4.07 25.58 14.02
C ASP A 141 -4.42 25.87 15.48
N SER A 142 -5.21 26.92 15.71
CA SER A 142 -5.43 27.56 17.02
C SER A 142 -6.31 26.78 18.01
N ASP A 143 -6.76 25.57 17.69
CA ASP A 143 -7.64 24.76 18.54
C ASP A 143 -6.89 23.60 19.24
N ILE A 144 -5.76 23.91 19.88
CA ILE A 144 -4.87 22.94 20.59
C ILE A 144 -5.38 22.62 22.02
N ILE A 145 -6.66 22.84 22.30
CA ILE A 145 -7.21 22.59 23.64
C ILE A 145 -7.68 21.13 23.68
N ASN A 146 -6.82 20.26 24.22
CA ASN A 146 -6.99 18.80 24.45
C ASN A 146 -6.45 17.85 23.37
N ILE A 147 -5.15 17.91 23.06
CA ILE A 147 -4.45 16.71 22.57
C ILE A 147 -4.34 15.73 23.75
N ARG A 148 -5.37 14.90 23.96
CA ARG A 148 -5.29 13.77 24.89
C ARG A 148 -4.24 12.80 24.32
N ARG A 149 -3.09 12.71 25.00
CA ARG A 149 -2.09 11.70 24.65
C ARG A 149 -2.67 10.34 25.01
N SER A 150 -2.87 9.50 23.99
CA SER A 150 -3.23 8.10 24.21
C SER A 150 -2.24 7.46 25.18
N LYS A 151 -2.73 6.67 26.13
CA LYS A 151 -1.88 5.89 27.06
C LYS A 151 -1.19 4.70 26.37
N ASN A 152 -1.48 4.46 25.10
CA ASN A 152 -0.93 3.36 24.33
C ASN A 152 0.55 3.60 23.99
N SER A 153 1.42 2.72 24.48
CA SER A 153 2.87 2.77 24.21
C SER A 153 3.26 2.61 22.72
N LYS A 154 2.37 2.06 21.89
CA LYS A 154 2.56 1.88 20.44
C LYS A 154 1.89 3.00 19.63
N HIS A 155 1.38 4.02 20.30
CA HIS A 155 0.82 5.21 19.67
C HIS A 155 1.71 6.42 19.92
N THR A 156 1.92 7.25 18.89
CA THR A 156 2.72 8.47 19.02
C THR A 156 2.02 9.63 18.32
N VAL A 157 1.79 10.71 19.06
CA VAL A 157 1.31 11.97 18.51
C VAL A 157 2.49 12.93 18.38
N THR A 158 2.72 13.45 17.18
CA THR A 158 3.81 14.40 16.90
C THR A 158 3.23 15.72 16.41
N GLU A 159 3.59 16.80 17.08
CA GLU A 159 3.31 18.15 16.60
C GLU A 159 4.48 18.65 15.75
N LEU A 160 4.21 19.03 14.51
CA LEU A 160 5.20 19.56 13.58
C LEU A 160 4.80 20.95 13.11
N LYS A 161 5.80 21.80 12.88
CA LYS A 161 5.59 23.06 12.16
C LYS A 161 5.76 22.77 10.67
N TYR A 162 4.65 22.74 9.95
CA TYR A 162 4.66 22.43 8.53
C TYR A 162 5.31 23.57 7.76
N LYS A 163 6.08 23.23 6.73
CA LYS A 163 6.63 24.20 5.79
C LYS A 163 5.52 24.89 5.01
N ASP A 164 5.71 26.15 4.65
CA ASP A 164 4.84 26.85 3.72
C ASP A 164 5.33 26.58 2.30
N LEU A 165 4.71 25.61 1.61
CA LEU A 165 5.05 25.29 0.23
C LEU A 165 4.07 25.93 -0.72
N SER A 166 4.61 26.44 -1.82
CA SER A 166 3.84 26.85 -3.00
C SER A 166 4.11 25.88 -4.14
N PHE A 167 3.08 25.51 -4.87
CA PHE A 167 3.14 24.57 -5.98
C PHE A 167 2.95 25.29 -7.31
N GLY A 168 3.72 24.85 -8.30
CA GLY A 168 3.59 25.34 -9.67
C GLY A 168 3.92 24.25 -10.69
N ARG A 169 3.55 24.54 -11.93
CA ARG A 169 3.83 23.70 -13.09
C ARG A 169 4.57 24.53 -14.14
N SER A 170 5.66 23.96 -14.63
CA SER A 170 6.48 24.53 -15.69
C SER A 170 6.06 23.96 -17.06
N THR A 171 6.78 24.32 -18.11
CA THR A 171 6.54 23.86 -19.47
C THR A 171 6.59 22.34 -19.56
N CYS A 172 5.71 21.78 -20.40
CA CYS A 172 5.73 20.35 -20.70
C CYS A 172 6.60 20.09 -21.92
N HIS A 173 7.40 19.04 -21.84
CA HIS A 173 8.29 18.62 -22.92
C HIS A 173 7.83 17.26 -23.45
N ILE A 174 7.87 17.13 -24.77
CA ILE A 174 7.64 15.85 -25.44
C ILE A 174 8.94 15.05 -25.31
N VAL A 175 8.91 14.00 -24.48
CA VAL A 175 9.98 13.01 -24.41
C VAL A 175 9.65 11.91 -25.40
N LYS A 176 10.49 11.78 -26.43
CA LYS A 176 10.37 10.74 -27.45
C LYS A 176 11.51 9.74 -27.29
N THR A 177 11.14 8.48 -27.07
CA THR A 177 12.03 7.32 -27.19
C THR A 177 11.71 6.58 -28.48
N GLN A 178 12.44 5.50 -28.79
CA GLN A 178 12.20 4.67 -29.97
C GLN A 178 10.75 4.11 -30.03
N TYR A 179 10.13 3.87 -28.88
CA TYR A 179 8.82 3.20 -28.78
C TYR A 179 7.72 4.08 -28.16
N ILE A 180 8.07 5.15 -27.46
CA ILE A 180 7.12 5.91 -26.64
C ILE A 180 7.32 7.41 -26.85
N LYS A 181 6.22 8.12 -27.16
CA LYS A 181 6.14 9.59 -27.15
C LYS A 181 5.24 10.00 -25.98
N GLN A 182 5.81 10.62 -24.95
CA GLN A 182 5.07 11.09 -23.78
C GLN A 182 5.25 12.60 -23.61
N ASN A 183 4.15 13.31 -23.35
CA ASN A 183 4.22 14.69 -22.90
C ASN A 183 4.45 14.71 -21.38
N ARG A 184 5.61 15.18 -20.93
CA ARG A 184 5.97 15.23 -19.50
C ARG A 184 6.06 16.67 -19.04
N CYS A 185 5.28 16.98 -18.02
CA CYS A 185 5.30 18.28 -17.37
C CYS A 185 6.20 18.24 -16.14
N MET A 186 6.95 19.32 -15.91
CA MET A 186 7.70 19.49 -14.68
C MET A 186 6.83 20.21 -13.64
N TYR A 187 6.77 19.65 -12.44
CA TYR A 187 6.11 20.24 -11.29
C TYR A 187 7.16 20.63 -10.26
N TYR A 188 6.97 21.79 -9.63
CA TYR A 188 7.92 22.32 -8.66
C TYR A 188 7.20 22.75 -7.38
N LEU A 189 7.90 22.58 -6.27
CA LEU A 189 7.55 23.07 -4.95
C LEU A 189 8.54 24.14 -4.58
N CYS A 190 8.03 25.30 -4.15
CA CYS A 190 8.83 26.41 -3.69
C CYS A 190 8.56 26.70 -2.22
N GLU A 191 9.61 27.05 -1.49
CA GLU A 191 9.54 27.57 -0.13
C GLU A 191 10.35 28.88 -0.04
N VAL A 192 9.97 29.77 0.87
CA VAL A 192 10.74 30.98 1.15
C VAL A 192 11.75 30.67 2.25
N VAL A 193 13.04 30.71 1.91
CA VAL A 193 14.15 30.47 2.85
C VAL A 193 14.97 31.74 2.94
N ASN A 194 15.04 32.34 4.13
CA ASN A 194 15.76 33.60 4.38
C ASN A 194 15.36 34.74 3.41
N GLY A 195 14.07 34.84 3.08
CA GLY A 195 13.53 35.84 2.15
C GLY A 195 13.69 35.51 0.66
N ASN A 196 14.43 34.45 0.31
CA ASN A 196 14.61 34.02 -1.07
C ASN A 196 13.69 32.84 -1.42
N LEU A 197 13.10 32.88 -2.60
CA LEU A 197 12.29 31.79 -3.13
C LEU A 197 13.21 30.64 -3.60
N SER A 198 13.13 29.50 -2.94
CA SER A 198 13.85 28.28 -3.31
C SER A 198 12.87 27.27 -3.88
N CYS A 199 13.07 26.87 -5.13
CA CYS A 199 12.19 25.93 -5.83
C CYS A 199 12.92 24.63 -6.16
N SER A 200 12.28 23.51 -5.91
CA SER A 200 12.77 22.18 -6.24
C SER A 200 11.71 21.41 -7.02
N ASN A 201 12.15 20.47 -7.85
CA ASN A 201 11.19 19.62 -8.57
C ASN A 201 10.49 18.67 -7.57
N ALA A 202 9.15 18.68 -7.61
CA ALA A 202 8.28 18.02 -6.64
C ALA A 202 8.48 16.49 -6.56
N ASN A 203 9.07 15.88 -7.59
CA ASN A 203 9.32 14.44 -7.62
C ASN A 203 10.65 14.02 -6.96
N TYR A 204 11.55 14.95 -6.62
CA TYR A 204 12.88 14.61 -6.07
C TYR A 204 12.93 14.55 -4.54
N GLY A 205 12.16 15.40 -3.86
CA GLY A 205 12.08 15.44 -2.38
C GLY A 205 11.07 14.49 -1.75
N GLY A 206 10.25 13.81 -2.57
CA GLY A 206 9.13 13.01 -2.09
C GLY A 206 8.36 12.29 -3.19
N ARG A 207 7.04 12.29 -3.08
CA ARG A 207 6.10 11.73 -4.05
C ARG A 207 4.99 12.73 -4.32
N LEU A 208 4.79 13.06 -5.59
CA LEU A 208 3.63 13.78 -6.06
C LEU A 208 2.57 12.78 -6.50
N ILE A 209 1.40 12.83 -5.87
CA ILE A 209 0.31 11.88 -6.07
C ILE A 209 -0.89 12.63 -6.64
N PHE A 210 -1.37 12.19 -7.78
CA PHE A 210 -2.55 12.76 -8.44
C PHE A 210 -3.78 12.06 -7.87
N ILE A 211 -4.71 12.85 -7.32
CA ILE A 211 -5.93 12.33 -6.66
C ILE A 211 -7.17 12.48 -7.56
N ASN A 212 -6.98 12.76 -8.85
CA ASN A 212 -8.08 13.09 -9.74
C ASN A 212 -8.78 11.87 -10.33
N ASP A 213 -10.08 12.04 -10.55
CA ASP A 213 -10.91 11.18 -11.39
C ASP A 213 -10.58 11.42 -12.88
N TYR A 214 -10.51 10.35 -13.67
CA TYR A 214 -10.08 10.38 -15.08
C TYR A 214 -11.00 11.25 -15.97
N LEU A 215 -12.23 11.50 -15.51
CA LEU A 215 -13.28 12.18 -16.26
C LEU A 215 -13.06 13.69 -16.46
N ASP A 216 -12.21 14.32 -15.63
CA ASP A 216 -11.95 15.77 -15.77
C ASP A 216 -10.73 16.02 -16.66
N ASN A 217 -11.00 16.18 -17.96
CA ASN A 217 -10.00 16.45 -18.99
C ASN A 217 -9.30 17.80 -18.82
N SER A 218 -9.80 18.69 -17.97
CA SER A 218 -9.13 19.94 -17.64
C SER A 218 -7.95 19.67 -16.68
N ILE A 219 -6.76 20.19 -17.04
CA ILE A 219 -5.60 20.15 -16.12
C ILE A 219 -5.75 21.22 -15.03
N GLU A 220 -6.53 22.24 -15.33
CA GLU A 220 -6.94 23.28 -14.40
C GLU A 220 -7.75 22.64 -13.27
N ASN A 221 -7.49 23.06 -12.03
CA ASN A 221 -8.12 22.57 -10.81
C ASN A 221 -7.74 21.17 -10.32
N ARG A 222 -6.79 20.47 -10.97
CA ARG A 222 -6.32 19.16 -10.47
C ARG A 222 -5.69 19.28 -9.08
N LYS A 223 -6.01 18.31 -8.21
CA LYS A 223 -5.47 18.20 -6.86
C LYS A 223 -4.30 17.22 -6.85
N PHE A 224 -3.24 17.62 -6.15
CA PHE A 224 -2.02 16.86 -6.00
C PHE A 224 -1.72 16.75 -4.51
N LEU A 225 -1.48 15.55 -4.02
CA LEU A 225 -0.97 15.36 -2.68
C LEU A 225 0.52 15.11 -2.75
N TYR A 226 1.28 16.00 -2.10
CA TYR A 226 2.71 15.86 -1.94
C TYR A 226 3.00 15.14 -0.63
N LEU A 227 3.65 13.98 -0.72
CA LEU A 227 4.22 13.26 0.41
C LEU A 227 5.74 13.45 0.42
N PRO A 228 6.30 14.18 1.40
CA PRO A 228 7.72 14.22 1.66
C PRO A 228 8.35 12.82 1.76
N GLY A 229 9.62 12.67 1.37
CA GLY A 229 10.32 11.37 1.43
C GLY A 229 10.33 10.76 2.84
N SER A 230 10.34 11.58 3.89
CA SER A 230 10.27 11.17 5.29
C SER A 230 8.97 10.45 5.67
N CYS A 231 7.87 10.71 4.94
CA CYS A 231 6.60 10.00 5.10
C CYS A 231 6.68 8.51 4.70
N ILE A 232 7.60 8.18 3.80
CA ILE A 232 7.63 6.87 3.12
C ILE A 232 8.67 5.94 3.76
N THR A 233 9.55 6.47 4.63
CA THR A 233 10.54 5.63 5.31
C THR A 233 9.83 4.72 6.31
N LYS A 234 10.40 3.52 6.56
CA LYS A 234 9.87 2.56 7.54
C LYS A 234 10.27 2.90 8.98
N ASP A 235 10.92 4.04 9.18
CA ASP A 235 11.48 4.39 10.48
C ASP A 235 10.38 4.65 11.51
N LEU A 236 10.73 4.34 12.77
CA LEU A 236 9.85 4.52 13.94
C LEU A 236 9.60 6.00 14.26
N ASN A 237 10.51 6.88 13.86
CA ASN A 237 10.34 8.33 13.99
C ASN A 237 9.58 8.84 12.77
N PHE A 238 8.25 8.69 12.80
CA PHE A 238 7.39 9.14 11.71
C PHE A 238 7.28 10.67 11.71
N ILE A 239 8.04 11.31 10.83
CA ILE A 239 7.97 12.75 10.55
C ILE A 239 7.46 12.93 9.13
N CYS A 240 6.26 13.47 9.00
CA CYS A 240 5.59 13.62 7.71
C CYS A 240 4.73 14.88 7.73
N ASP A 241 5.04 15.83 6.86
CA ASP A 241 4.31 17.09 6.68
C ASP A 241 3.69 17.14 5.28
N PRO A 242 2.66 16.31 5.02
CA PRO A 242 2.07 16.20 3.70
C PRO A 242 1.24 17.44 3.36
N GLN A 243 1.15 17.75 2.07
CA GLN A 243 0.44 18.94 1.61
C GLN A 243 -0.46 18.62 0.42
N LEU A 244 -1.63 19.23 0.41
CA LEU A 244 -2.57 19.21 -0.70
C LEU A 244 -2.37 20.47 -1.53
N CYS A 245 -1.88 20.28 -2.74
CA CYS A 245 -1.61 21.35 -3.69
C CYS A 245 -2.64 21.30 -4.82
N GLN A 246 -2.93 22.45 -5.41
CA GLN A 246 -3.77 22.55 -6.60
C GLN A 246 -3.03 23.33 -7.67
N TYR A 247 -3.32 23.01 -8.93
CA TYR A 247 -2.85 23.78 -10.07
C TYR A 247 -4.00 24.56 -10.69
N LYS A 248 -3.77 25.84 -10.99
CA LYS A 248 -4.70 26.71 -11.72
C LYS A 248 -4.14 27.03 -13.11
N ASN A 249 -3.10 27.86 -13.19
CA ASN A 249 -2.50 28.30 -14.45
C ASN A 249 -0.99 28.01 -14.53
N THR A 250 -0.46 27.99 -15.76
CA THR A 250 0.98 27.81 -16.01
C THR A 250 1.76 28.99 -15.45
N ASN A 251 2.91 28.71 -14.82
CA ASN A 251 3.81 29.70 -14.22
C ASN A 251 3.24 30.49 -13.02
N GLU A 252 2.05 30.16 -12.53
CA GLU A 252 1.55 30.65 -11.24
C GLU A 252 2.00 29.73 -10.10
N LEU A 253 2.29 30.35 -8.95
CA LEU A 253 2.59 29.67 -7.70
C LEU A 253 1.38 29.78 -6.76
N ILE A 254 0.90 28.64 -6.30
CA ILE A 254 -0.28 28.56 -5.42
C ILE A 254 0.13 27.92 -4.11
N SER A 255 -0.21 28.54 -2.99
CA SER A 255 0.03 27.96 -1.67
C SER A 255 -0.68 26.62 -1.52
N CYS A 256 0.02 25.61 -1.00
CA CYS A 256 -0.58 24.33 -0.68
C CYS A 256 -1.29 24.38 0.68
N GLU A 257 -2.33 23.57 0.84
CA GLU A 257 -3.01 23.30 2.10
C GLU A 257 -2.19 22.27 2.91
N LYS A 258 -1.96 22.56 4.19
CA LYS A 258 -1.29 21.66 5.12
C LYS A 258 -2.27 20.60 5.58
N LEU A 259 -1.90 19.32 5.49
CA LEU A 259 -2.78 18.22 5.88
C LEU A 259 -2.28 17.52 7.14
N GLU A 260 -3.13 17.42 8.16
CA GLU A 260 -2.91 16.42 9.21
C GLU A 260 -2.91 15.01 8.62
N ILE A 261 -2.07 14.13 9.17
CA ILE A 261 -1.95 12.77 8.68
C ILE A 261 -1.73 11.78 9.82
N SER A 262 -2.30 10.59 9.65
CA SER A 262 -2.07 9.44 10.49
C SER A 262 -1.33 8.37 9.71
N SER A 263 -0.69 7.45 10.42
CA SER A 263 -0.03 6.32 9.80
C SER A 263 -0.11 5.09 10.68
N ILE A 264 -0.22 3.94 10.02
CA ILE A 264 0.03 2.63 10.63
C ILE A 264 1.32 2.08 10.06
N LYS A 265 2.16 1.54 10.96
CA LYS A 265 3.41 0.86 10.61
C LYS A 265 3.66 -0.35 11.49
N ASN A 266 4.57 -1.21 11.03
CA ASN A 266 5.07 -2.39 11.73
C ASN A 266 3.96 -3.36 12.19
N ILE A 267 3.06 -3.72 11.27
CA ILE A 267 2.10 -4.81 11.52
C ILE A 267 2.86 -6.14 11.62
N ILE A 268 2.85 -6.73 12.82
CA ILE A 268 3.49 -8.02 13.11
C ILE A 268 2.56 -8.93 13.90
N PRO A 269 2.64 -10.26 13.74
CA PRO A 269 1.96 -11.19 14.63
C PRO A 269 2.44 -11.01 16.07
N SER A 270 1.52 -10.85 17.02
CA SER A 270 1.87 -10.78 18.44
C SER A 270 2.42 -12.13 18.87
N GLN A 271 3.57 -12.15 19.56
CA GLN A 271 4.08 -13.35 20.21
C GLN A 271 3.19 -13.67 21.42
N GLY A 272 2.10 -14.39 21.19
CA GLY A 272 1.14 -14.79 22.22
C GLY A 272 0.11 -15.76 21.66
N LYS A 273 0.22 -17.03 22.11
CA LYS A 273 -0.59 -18.23 21.80
C LYS A 273 -0.94 -18.45 20.31
N LEU A 274 -0.35 -19.49 19.71
CA LEU A 274 -0.93 -20.15 18.54
C LEU A 274 -2.38 -20.52 18.89
N GLU A 275 -3.33 -19.69 18.52
CA GLU A 275 -4.72 -20.11 18.52
C GLU A 275 -4.94 -21.01 17.32
N HIS A 276 -5.61 -22.13 17.59
CA HIS A 276 -5.87 -23.18 16.63
C HIS A 276 -6.62 -22.58 15.43
N VAL A 277 -5.99 -22.63 14.25
CA VAL A 277 -6.67 -22.34 12.98
C VAL A 277 -7.90 -23.25 12.92
N PRO A 278 -9.12 -22.73 12.69
CA PRO A 278 -10.27 -23.59 12.44
C PRO A 278 -9.97 -24.47 11.23
N THR A 279 -10.01 -25.79 11.43
CA THR A 279 -9.54 -26.84 10.50
C THR A 279 -10.39 -27.00 9.23
N TYR A 280 -11.09 -25.96 8.79
CA TYR A 280 -11.81 -25.97 7.52
C TYR A 280 -11.42 -24.75 6.70
N MET A 281 -10.34 -24.89 5.93
CA MET A 281 -10.27 -24.23 4.64
C MET A 281 -9.34 -24.94 3.66
N PRO A 282 -9.79 -25.22 2.43
CA PRO A 282 -8.90 -25.56 1.35
C PRO A 282 -8.00 -24.34 1.10
N ILE A 283 -6.70 -24.57 1.18
CA ILE A 283 -5.68 -23.65 0.72
C ILE A 283 -6.01 -23.38 -0.75
N SER A 284 -6.37 -22.13 -1.09
CA SER A 284 -6.42 -21.69 -2.48
C SER A 284 -4.98 -21.57 -2.97
N HIS A 285 -4.37 -22.72 -3.27
CA HIS A 285 -3.16 -22.74 -4.05
C HIS A 285 -3.51 -22.18 -5.43
N GLU A 286 -2.96 -21.03 -5.79
CA GLU A 286 -2.62 -20.78 -7.19
C GLU A 286 -1.63 -21.87 -7.61
N ASN A 287 -2.15 -23.03 -8.03
CA ASN A 287 -1.37 -24.10 -8.63
C ASN A 287 -0.97 -23.73 -10.06
N ARG A 288 -0.25 -22.62 -10.22
CA ARG A 288 0.64 -22.43 -11.37
C ARG A 288 2.07 -22.38 -10.83
N PRO A 289 2.74 -23.55 -10.75
CA PRO A 289 4.18 -23.56 -10.56
C PRO A 289 4.80 -22.63 -11.61
N SER A 290 5.78 -21.80 -11.22
CA SER A 290 6.51 -21.01 -12.19
C SER A 290 7.00 -21.93 -13.32
N THR A 291 7.02 -21.45 -14.55
CA THR A 291 7.45 -22.24 -15.72
C THR A 291 8.81 -22.92 -15.50
N SER A 292 9.69 -22.29 -14.73
CA SER A 292 10.96 -22.84 -14.26
C SER A 292 10.83 -24.08 -13.36
N ILE A 293 9.87 -24.10 -12.43
CA ILE A 293 9.64 -25.26 -11.54
C ILE A 293 9.00 -26.39 -12.33
N LEU A 294 8.07 -26.10 -13.23
CA LEU A 294 7.44 -27.12 -14.09
C LEU A 294 8.46 -27.78 -15.02
N LEU A 295 9.39 -27.00 -15.57
CA LEU A 295 10.51 -27.51 -16.36
C LEU A 295 11.47 -28.33 -15.50
N ALA A 296 11.81 -27.87 -14.29
CA ALA A 296 12.70 -28.61 -13.41
C ALA A 296 12.10 -29.95 -12.96
N THR A 297 10.81 -30.00 -12.61
CA THR A 297 10.15 -31.21 -12.11
C THR A 297 9.81 -32.21 -13.22
N SER A 298 9.54 -31.76 -14.45
CA SER A 298 9.27 -32.65 -15.58
C SER A 298 10.52 -33.10 -16.34
N PHE A 299 11.51 -32.22 -16.50
CA PHE A 299 12.65 -32.46 -17.40
C PHE A 299 13.84 -33.15 -16.71
N MET A 300 14.08 -32.86 -15.41
CA MET A 300 15.19 -33.47 -14.67
C MET A 300 15.08 -34.99 -14.53
N PRO A 301 13.91 -35.58 -14.19
CA PRO A 301 13.76 -37.04 -14.13
C PRO A 301 13.99 -37.70 -15.50
N PHE A 302 13.59 -37.02 -16.58
CA PHE A 302 13.76 -37.52 -17.94
C PHE A 302 15.23 -37.57 -18.35
N LEU A 303 16.01 -36.53 -18.03
CA LEU A 303 17.46 -36.52 -18.27
C LEU A 303 18.18 -37.63 -17.50
N VAL A 304 17.83 -37.84 -16.23
CA VAL A 304 18.41 -38.91 -15.41
C VAL A 304 18.11 -40.28 -16.03
N MET A 305 16.86 -40.53 -16.42
CA MET A 305 16.47 -41.77 -17.11
C MET A 305 17.22 -41.97 -18.44
N LEU A 306 17.41 -40.90 -19.21
CA LEU A 306 18.13 -40.97 -20.49
C LEU A 306 19.60 -41.35 -20.28
N VAL A 307 20.25 -40.82 -19.23
CA VAL A 307 21.62 -41.23 -18.85
C VAL A 307 21.67 -42.70 -18.44
N PHE A 308 20.70 -43.20 -17.67
CA PHE A 308 20.65 -44.61 -17.30
C PHE A 308 20.43 -45.52 -18.52
N ILE A 309 19.51 -45.16 -19.42
CA ILE A 309 19.27 -45.90 -20.66
C ILE A 309 20.53 -45.90 -21.53
N TRP A 310 21.18 -44.74 -21.69
CA TRP A 310 22.41 -44.64 -22.47
C TRP A 310 23.54 -45.47 -21.86
N CYS A 311 23.73 -45.44 -20.54
CA CYS A 311 24.71 -46.27 -19.84
C CYS A 311 24.41 -47.76 -20.00
N PHE A 312 23.13 -48.14 -19.92
CA PHE A 312 22.70 -49.53 -20.09
C PHE A 312 22.93 -50.03 -21.52
N VAL A 313 22.50 -49.25 -22.52
CA VAL A 313 22.71 -49.54 -23.96
C VAL A 313 24.20 -49.60 -24.28
N TYR A 314 25.00 -48.64 -23.80
CA TYR A 314 26.45 -48.63 -23.98
C TYR A 314 27.12 -49.87 -23.37
N LYS A 315 26.75 -50.25 -22.14
CA LYS A 315 27.26 -51.46 -21.47
C LYS A 315 26.86 -52.73 -22.22
N PHE A 316 25.64 -52.79 -22.75
CA PHE A 316 25.14 -53.91 -23.53
C PHE A 316 25.90 -54.06 -24.87
N LEU A 317 26.09 -52.96 -25.60
CA LEU A 317 26.86 -52.93 -26.85
C LEU A 317 28.34 -53.25 -26.62
N ARG A 318 28.95 -52.74 -25.55
CA ARG A 318 30.35 -53.05 -25.18
C ARG A 318 30.54 -54.53 -24.84
N ARG A 319 29.59 -55.17 -24.14
CA ARG A 319 29.63 -56.61 -23.85
C ARG A 319 29.51 -57.47 -25.11
N ARG A 320 28.72 -57.05 -26.11
CA ARG A 320 28.66 -57.75 -27.40
C ARG A 320 29.97 -57.63 -28.18
N LYS A 321 30.64 -56.47 -28.16
CA LYS A 321 31.97 -56.30 -28.78
C LYS A 321 33.05 -57.17 -28.11
N SER A 322 33.04 -57.36 -26.78
CA SER A 322 34.06 -58.21 -26.13
C SER A 322 33.83 -59.72 -26.32
N LYS A 323 32.58 -60.18 -26.50
CA LYS A 323 32.29 -61.59 -26.85
C LYS A 323 32.67 -61.93 -28.29
N LEU A 324 32.60 -60.96 -29.21
CA LEU A 324 33.02 -61.15 -30.59
C LEU A 324 34.55 -61.30 -30.73
N PHE A 325 35.33 -60.65 -29.85
CA PHE A 325 36.79 -60.78 -29.82
C PHE A 325 37.30 -62.06 -29.14
N ILE A 326 36.53 -62.69 -28.25
CA ILE A 326 36.92 -63.96 -27.61
C ILE A 326 36.66 -65.16 -28.55
N ASN A 327 35.71 -65.05 -29.48
CA ASN A 327 35.44 -66.09 -30.49
C ASN A 327 36.30 -65.99 -31.77
N ILE A 328 37.30 -65.11 -31.82
CA ILE A 328 38.25 -64.98 -32.95
C ILE A 328 39.66 -65.48 -32.58
N SER A 329 39.85 -66.00 -31.35
CA SER A 329 41.12 -66.57 -30.89
C SER A 329 40.96 -68.01 -30.39
N VAL A 330 40.43 -68.88 -31.26
CA VAL A 330 40.64 -70.34 -31.23
C VAL A 330 41.07 -70.77 -32.62
#